data_AF-A0A519W2T6-F1
#
_entry.id   AF-A0A519W2T6-F1
#
_cell.length_a   1.000
_cell.length_b   1.000
_cell.length_c   1.000
_cell.angle_alpha   90.00
_cell.angle_beta   90.00
_cell.angle_gamma   90.00
#
_symmetry.space_group_name_H-M   'P 1'
#
loop_
_entity.id
_entity.type
_entity.pdbx_description
1 polymer ?
#
loop_
_entity_poly.entity_id
_entity_poly.type
_entity_poly.pdbx_seq_one_letter_code
_entity_poly.pdbx_strand_id
1 'polypeptide(L)'
;GVDGLAATVGAIVSFFFGLFFALSGNMPYAFIAFSMLGAILGFLVFNYPPAKIFMGDTGSLIIGLVSAVLAIKFIEINKVGTGIAPYFSSAPSIAVAVLIVPVFDSLRIFFIRIINKKSPFRGDRNHVHHRLLRLGLNAKQILLVTVSFNLIMIGLTVLLSHLGNFILIFLQIGICVVFNGVLTYVKGKKAAKSYTVKDVFIKDTVKLS
;
A
#
# COMPACT_ATOMS: atom_id res chain seq x y z
N GLY A 1 -11.08 -3.15 8.17
CA GLY A 1 -11.81 -3.38 6.91
C GLY A 1 -11.94 -4.86 6.60
N VAL A 2 -10.81 -5.59 6.62
CA VAL A 2 -10.75 -7.07 6.50
C VAL A 2 -9.84 -7.59 7.60
N ASP A 3 -10.20 -8.74 8.18
CA ASP A 3 -9.41 -9.47 9.18
C ASP A 3 -7.97 -9.69 8.71
N GLY A 4 -6.99 -9.39 9.55
CA GLY A 4 -5.57 -9.54 9.24
C GLY A 4 -4.97 -8.50 8.31
N LEU A 5 -5.76 -7.78 7.49
CA LEU A 5 -5.22 -6.94 6.41
C LEU A 5 -4.28 -5.83 6.90
N ALA A 6 -4.74 -5.00 7.83
CA ALA A 6 -3.95 -3.88 8.33
C ALA A 6 -2.70 -4.34 9.10
N ALA A 7 -2.83 -5.43 9.87
CA ALA A 7 -1.71 -6.03 10.58
C ALA A 7 -0.68 -6.62 9.62
N THR A 8 -1.11 -7.38 8.60
CA THR A 8 -0.19 -7.95 7.60
C THR A 8 0.55 -6.87 6.80
N VAL A 9 -0.16 -5.82 6.36
CA VAL A 9 0.49 -4.69 5.67
C VAL A 9 1.46 -3.97 6.61
N GLY A 10 1.06 -3.70 7.85
CA GLY A 10 1.93 -3.09 8.85
C GLY A 10 3.17 -3.93 9.20
N ALA A 11 3.05 -5.26 9.19
CA ALA A 11 4.16 -6.18 9.37
C ALA A 11 5.16 -6.09 8.21
N ILE A 12 4.68 -6.08 6.95
CA ILE A 12 5.55 -5.92 5.77
C ILE A 12 6.29 -4.59 5.84
N VAL A 13 5.58 -3.50 6.14
CA VAL A 13 6.16 -2.16 6.26
C VAL A 13 7.26 -2.14 7.34
N SER A 14 6.94 -2.64 8.53
CA SER A 14 7.88 -2.72 9.65
C SER A 14 9.10 -3.59 9.32
N PHE A 15 8.89 -4.73 8.66
CA PHE A 15 9.97 -5.64 8.27
C PHE A 15 10.93 -4.99 7.27
N PHE A 16 10.43 -4.41 6.17
CA PHE A 16 11.29 -3.83 5.15
C PHE A 16 12.02 -2.57 5.64
N PHE A 17 11.35 -1.68 6.37
CA PHE A 17 12.07 -0.55 6.97
C PHE A 17 13.10 -1.01 8.00
N GLY A 18 12.77 -1.99 8.85
CA GLY A 18 13.72 -2.58 9.79
C GLY A 18 14.95 -3.16 9.09
N LEU A 19 14.74 -3.93 8.03
CA LEU A 19 15.80 -4.48 7.19
C LEU A 19 16.66 -3.38 6.57
N PHE A 20 16.05 -2.38 5.94
CA PHE A 20 16.78 -1.29 5.28
C PHE A 20 17.58 -0.42 6.26
N PHE A 21 17.04 -0.16 7.45
CA PHE A 21 17.77 0.53 8.51
C PHE A 21 18.92 -0.32 9.06
N ALA A 22 18.73 -1.62 9.25
CA ALA A 22 19.80 -2.52 9.68
C ALA A 22 20.94 -2.58 8.65
N LEU A 23 20.62 -2.70 7.36
CA LEU A 23 21.60 -2.73 6.26
C LEU A 23 22.40 -1.42 6.14
N SER A 24 21.77 -0.29 6.44
CA SER A 24 22.43 1.03 6.42
C SER A 24 23.13 1.40 7.74
N GLY A 25 23.16 0.49 8.73
CA GLY A 25 23.78 0.73 10.05
C GLY A 25 22.96 1.60 11.01
N ASN A 26 21.74 1.96 10.65
CA ASN A 26 20.85 2.83 11.43
C ASN A 26 20.07 2.04 12.49
N MET A 27 20.79 1.41 13.41
CA MET A 27 20.25 0.46 14.39
C MET A 27 19.08 1.01 15.26
N PRO A 28 19.07 2.26 15.73
CA PRO A 28 17.94 2.77 16.52
C PRO A 28 16.60 2.68 15.79
N TYR A 29 16.57 3.02 14.49
CA TYR A 29 15.36 2.92 13.68
C TYR A 29 15.02 1.47 13.32
N ALA A 30 16.04 0.63 13.12
CA ALA A 30 15.84 -0.80 12.91
C ALA A 30 15.16 -1.45 14.13
N PHE A 31 15.58 -1.10 15.35
CA PHE A 31 14.95 -1.59 16.58
C PHE A 31 13.50 -1.14 16.70
N ILE A 32 13.18 0.13 16.45
CA ILE A 32 11.79 0.60 16.45
C ILE A 32 10.94 -0.20 15.47
N ALA A 33 11.42 -0.40 14.24
CA ALA A 33 10.71 -1.14 13.22
C ALA A 33 10.53 -2.63 13.58
N PHE A 34 11.57 -3.30 14.08
CA PHE A 34 11.47 -4.71 14.48
C PHE A 34 10.67 -4.93 15.76
N SER A 35 10.71 -4.01 16.73
CA SER A 35 9.81 -4.04 17.89
C SER A 35 8.35 -3.90 17.45
N MET A 36 8.08 -3.01 16.49
CA MET A 36 6.74 -2.87 15.90
C MET A 36 6.32 -4.13 15.16
N LEU A 37 7.22 -4.73 14.37
CA LEU A 37 6.98 -6.01 13.72
C LEU A 37 6.62 -7.11 14.74
N GLY A 38 7.39 -7.23 15.82
CA GLY A 38 7.14 -8.22 16.88
C GLY A 38 5.75 -8.06 17.51
N ALA A 39 5.37 -6.82 17.86
CA ALA A 39 4.05 -6.51 18.39
C ALA A 39 2.92 -6.87 17.40
N ILE A 40 3.11 -6.51 16.12
CA ILE A 40 2.14 -6.83 15.06
C ILE A 40 2.03 -8.33 14.85
N LEU A 41 3.13 -9.09 14.84
CA LEU A 41 3.11 -10.54 14.67
C LEU A 41 2.40 -11.23 15.84
N GLY A 42 2.65 -10.79 17.08
CA GLY A 42 1.92 -11.26 18.25
C GLY A 42 0.42 -11.01 18.14
N PHE A 43 0.02 -9.81 17.69
CA PHE A 43 -1.38 -9.49 17.42
C PHE A 43 -1.97 -10.30 16.25
N LEU A 44 -1.19 -10.55 15.20
CA LEU A 44 -1.63 -11.22 13.98
C LEU A 44 -2.07 -12.66 14.24
N VAL A 45 -1.50 -13.35 15.24
CA VAL A 45 -1.96 -14.68 15.69
C VAL A 45 -3.44 -14.68 16.05
N PHE A 46 -3.94 -13.59 16.65
CA PHE A 46 -5.35 -13.43 17.04
C PHE A 46 -6.20 -12.71 15.99
N ASN A 47 -5.57 -11.96 15.08
CA ASN A 47 -6.26 -11.17 14.06
C ASN A 47 -6.33 -11.85 12.69
N TYR A 48 -5.58 -12.93 12.47
CA TYR A 48 -5.60 -13.67 11.20
C TYR A 48 -6.98 -14.30 10.93
N PRO A 49 -7.50 -14.30 9.69
CA PRO A 49 -8.86 -14.74 9.42
C PRO A 49 -9.15 -16.20 9.83
N PRO A 50 -10.21 -16.46 10.63
CA PRO A 50 -11.19 -15.51 11.19
C PRO A 50 -10.67 -14.78 12.45
N ALA A 51 -10.82 -13.44 12.50
CA ALA A 51 -10.26 -12.65 13.60
C ALA A 51 -10.99 -12.88 14.94
N LYS A 52 -10.22 -13.08 16.01
CA LYS A 52 -10.69 -13.14 17.40
C LYS A 52 -10.65 -11.77 18.08
N ILE A 53 -9.72 -10.91 17.68
CA ILE A 53 -9.52 -9.57 18.23
C ILE A 53 -9.40 -8.58 17.06
N PHE A 54 -10.10 -7.46 17.15
CA PHE A 54 -10.01 -6.37 16.18
C PHE A 54 -8.97 -5.34 16.60
N MET A 55 -8.29 -4.75 15.61
CA MET A 55 -7.21 -3.77 15.83
C MET A 55 -7.70 -2.45 16.44
N GLY A 56 -8.93 -2.04 16.10
CA GLY A 56 -9.47 -0.73 16.46
C GLY A 56 -8.69 0.45 15.83
N ASP A 57 -9.12 1.66 16.18
CA ASP A 57 -8.46 2.88 15.71
C ASP A 57 -7.12 3.09 16.40
N THR A 58 -7.01 2.75 17.69
CA THR A 58 -5.76 2.86 18.45
C THR A 58 -4.60 2.11 17.79
N GLY A 59 -4.80 0.84 17.43
CA GLY A 59 -3.76 0.04 16.80
C GLY A 59 -3.42 0.53 15.39
N SER A 60 -4.43 0.86 14.59
CA SER A 60 -4.22 1.27 13.20
C SER A 60 -3.54 2.63 13.08
N LEU A 61 -3.88 3.59 13.95
CA LEU A 61 -3.25 4.92 13.99
C LEU A 61 -1.79 4.84 14.44
N ILE A 62 -1.47 4.02 15.45
CA ILE A 62 -0.08 3.82 15.90
C ILE A 62 0.75 3.18 14.78
N ILE A 63 0.23 2.14 14.12
CA ILE A 63 0.91 1.51 12.97
C ILE A 63 1.16 2.55 11.86
N GLY A 64 0.14 3.35 11.53
CA GLY A 64 0.25 4.39 10.51
C GLY A 64 1.29 5.46 10.87
N LEU A 65 1.28 5.93 12.12
CA LEU A 65 2.22 6.95 12.62
C LEU A 65 3.66 6.44 12.57
N VAL A 66 3.93 5.26 13.14
CA VAL A 66 5.27 4.67 13.14
C VAL A 66 5.75 4.43 11.71
N SER A 67 4.88 3.91 10.84
CA SER A 67 5.20 3.71 9.42
C SER A 67 5.58 5.01 8.70
N ALA A 68 4.86 6.10 8.97
CA ALA A 68 5.15 7.41 8.39
C ALA A 68 6.49 7.97 8.89
N VAL A 69 6.77 7.87 10.19
CA VAL A 69 8.04 8.31 10.79
C VAL A 69 9.21 7.53 10.20
N LEU A 70 9.11 6.19 10.11
CA LEU A 70 10.13 5.34 9.51
C LEU A 70 10.37 5.69 8.04
N ALA A 71 9.31 5.94 7.25
CA ALA A 71 9.45 6.34 5.86
C ALA A 71 10.16 7.69 5.69
N ILE A 72 9.78 8.69 6.49
CA ILE A 72 10.42 10.02 6.47
C ILE A 72 11.91 9.90 6.82
N LYS A 73 12.23 9.17 7.90
CA LYS A 73 13.62 8.95 8.34
C LYS A 73 14.44 8.18 7.31
N PHE A 74 13.84 7.19 6.66
CA PHE A 74 14.50 6.45 5.59
C PHE A 74 14.89 7.35 4.41
N ILE A 75 14.00 8.27 4.01
CA ILE A 75 14.27 9.24 2.95
C ILE A 75 15.33 10.26 3.39
N GLU A 76 15.24 10.78 4.61
CA GLU A 76 16.15 11.78 5.15
C GLU A 76 17.60 11.28 5.19
N ILE A 77 17.81 10.06 5.70
CA ILE A 77 19.15 9.47 5.87
C ILE A 77 19.79 9.14 4.51
N ASN A 78 18.98 8.82 3.50
CA ASN A 78 19.45 8.51 2.14
C ASN A 78 19.37 9.72 1.20
N LYS A 79 19.39 10.94 1.74
CA LYS A 79 19.33 12.16 0.93
C LYS A 79 20.62 12.32 0.12
N VAL A 80 20.46 12.51 -1.19
CA VAL A 80 21.59 12.77 -2.10
C VAL A 80 22.11 14.20 -1.87
N GLY A 81 23.43 14.37 -1.81
CA GLY A 81 24.08 15.69 -1.77
C GLY A 81 24.48 16.21 -0.38
N THR A 82 24.36 15.39 0.68
CA THR A 82 24.76 15.75 2.06
C THR A 82 26.16 15.26 2.45
N GLY A 83 26.99 14.85 1.48
CA GLY A 83 28.41 14.51 1.65
C GLY A 83 28.73 13.02 1.82
N ILE A 84 27.79 12.22 2.35
CA ILE A 84 27.90 10.75 2.40
C ILE A 84 27.05 10.17 1.27
N ALA A 85 27.62 9.25 0.48
CA ALA A 85 26.87 8.58 -0.58
C ALA A 85 25.69 7.80 0.04
N PRO A 86 24.46 7.94 -0.48
CA PRO A 86 23.31 7.26 0.09
C PRO A 86 23.45 5.75 -0.13
N TYR A 87 23.06 4.97 0.88
CA TYR A 87 23.00 3.50 0.74
C TYR A 87 21.94 3.10 -0.29
N PHE A 88 20.83 3.85 -0.32
CA PHE A 88 19.75 3.70 -1.30
C PHE A 88 19.61 4.97 -2.15
N SER A 89 20.11 4.95 -3.39
CA SER A 89 20.05 6.08 -4.33
C SER A 89 18.61 6.52 -4.67
N SER A 90 17.66 5.59 -4.63
CA SER A 90 16.24 5.82 -4.94
C SER A 90 15.33 5.70 -3.72
N ALA A 91 15.80 6.16 -2.56
CA ALA A 91 15.09 6.05 -1.28
C ALA A 91 13.62 6.55 -1.28
N PRO A 92 13.27 7.73 -1.85
CA PRO A 92 11.87 8.15 -1.99
C PRO A 92 10.98 7.10 -2.66
N SER A 93 11.40 6.57 -3.81
CA SER A 93 10.60 5.57 -4.54
C SER A 93 10.49 4.24 -3.77
N ILE A 94 11.53 3.82 -3.05
CA ILE A 94 11.52 2.62 -2.22
C ILE A 94 10.57 2.79 -1.04
N ALA A 95 10.57 3.94 -0.36
CA ALA A 95 9.63 4.25 0.71
C ALA A 95 8.17 4.19 0.23
N VAL A 96 7.91 4.76 -0.97
CA VAL A 96 6.59 4.68 -1.61
C VAL A 96 6.22 3.23 -1.95
N ALA A 97 7.17 2.41 -2.41
CA ALA A 97 6.93 0.99 -2.70
C ALA A 97 6.53 0.21 -1.45
N VAL A 98 7.22 0.45 -0.33
CA VAL A 98 6.92 -0.19 0.96
C VAL A 98 5.52 0.18 1.43
N LEU A 99 5.15 1.46 1.31
CA LEU A 99 3.84 1.99 1.70
C LEU A 99 2.78 1.96 0.57
N ILE A 100 3.03 1.24 -0.53
CA ILE A 100 2.23 1.41 -1.75
C ILE A 100 0.76 1.06 -1.53
N VAL A 101 0.46 0.04 -0.74
CA VAL A 101 -0.92 -0.41 -0.48
C VAL A 101 -1.74 0.68 0.23
N PRO A 102 -1.36 1.17 1.43
CA PRO A 102 -2.12 2.20 2.13
C PRO A 102 -2.12 3.55 1.40
N VAL A 103 -1.00 3.91 0.75
CA VAL A 103 -0.88 5.17 -0.01
C VAL A 103 -1.78 5.14 -1.24
N PHE A 104 -1.71 4.09 -2.05
CA PHE A 104 -2.51 3.96 -3.26
C PHE A 104 -4.01 3.91 -2.96
N ASP A 105 -4.44 3.11 -1.97
CA ASP A 105 -5.85 2.97 -1.64
C ASP A 105 -6.46 4.31 -1.13
N SER A 106 -5.71 5.03 -0.30
CA SER A 106 -6.13 6.34 0.23
C SER A 106 -6.16 7.41 -0.86
N LEU A 107 -5.09 7.54 -1.65
CA LEU A 107 -5.01 8.51 -2.75
C LEU A 107 -6.09 8.26 -3.81
N ARG A 108 -6.33 6.99 -4.17
CA ARG A 108 -7.38 6.64 -5.12
C ARG A 108 -8.74 7.16 -4.67
N ILE A 109 -9.13 6.91 -3.41
CA ILE A 109 -10.42 7.37 -2.90
C ILE A 109 -10.46 8.90 -2.86
N PHE A 110 -9.36 9.53 -2.45
CA PHE A 110 -9.23 10.98 -2.43
C PHE A 110 -9.49 11.59 -3.82
N PHE A 111 -8.82 11.11 -4.87
CA PHE A 111 -9.02 11.60 -6.24
C PHE A 111 -10.42 11.31 -6.79
N ILE A 112 -10.95 10.11 -6.55
CA ILE A 112 -12.32 9.76 -6.97
C ILE A 112 -13.34 10.73 -6.35
N ARG A 113 -13.15 11.14 -5.08
CA ARG A 113 -14.05 12.11 -4.43
C ARG A 113 -13.96 13.50 -5.05
N ILE A 114 -12.75 13.96 -5.33
CA ILE A 114 -12.51 15.27 -5.97
C ILE A 114 -13.18 15.33 -7.34
N ILE A 115 -12.96 14.31 -8.20
CA ILE A 115 -13.58 14.22 -9.53
C ILE A 115 -15.11 14.23 -9.40
N ASN A 116 -15.64 13.58 -8.36
CA ASN A 116 -17.07 13.52 -8.08
C ASN A 116 -17.63 14.76 -7.34
N LYS A 117 -16.83 15.82 -7.15
CA LYS A 117 -17.19 17.04 -6.40
C LYS A 117 -17.72 16.75 -4.98
N LYS A 118 -17.26 15.65 -4.36
CA LYS A 118 -17.58 15.28 -2.98
C LYS A 118 -16.42 15.65 -2.07
N SER A 119 -16.72 16.00 -0.81
CA SER A 119 -15.68 16.29 0.18
C SER A 119 -14.71 15.11 0.33
N PRO A 120 -13.39 15.32 0.21
CA PRO A 120 -12.39 14.28 0.33
C PRO A 120 -12.24 13.74 1.76
N PHE A 121 -12.79 14.40 2.78
CA PHE A 121 -12.67 14.00 4.19
C PHE A 121 -13.85 13.18 4.71
N ARG A 122 -14.90 12.97 3.91
CA ARG A 122 -16.09 12.19 4.31
C ARG A 122 -15.82 10.70 4.16
N GLY A 123 -16.00 9.88 5.19
CA GLY A 123 -15.76 8.42 5.14
C GLY A 123 -16.48 7.70 3.99
N ASP A 124 -15.82 6.71 3.36
CA ASP A 124 -16.37 5.90 2.26
C ASP A 124 -15.95 4.43 2.41
N ARG A 125 -16.72 3.51 1.82
CA ARG A 125 -16.54 2.05 1.84
C ARG A 125 -16.01 1.52 0.51
N ASN A 126 -15.39 2.35 -0.33
CA ASN A 126 -14.90 1.98 -1.66
C ASN A 126 -13.40 1.64 -1.77
N HIS A 127 -12.80 1.29 -0.64
CA HIS A 127 -11.44 0.73 -0.57
C HIS A 127 -11.29 -0.53 -1.42
N VAL A 128 -10.07 -0.79 -1.89
CA VAL A 128 -9.74 -1.93 -2.77
C VAL A 128 -10.21 -3.25 -2.16
N HIS A 129 -10.06 -3.43 -0.84
CA HIS A 129 -10.51 -4.64 -0.15
C HIS A 129 -12.03 -4.86 -0.24
N HIS A 130 -12.85 -3.82 -0.15
CA HIS A 130 -14.30 -3.93 -0.35
C HIS A 130 -14.67 -4.27 -1.80
N ARG A 131 -13.85 -3.85 -2.77
CA ARG A 131 -14.05 -4.25 -4.18
C ARG A 131 -13.73 -5.73 -4.39
N LEU A 132 -12.65 -6.22 -3.79
CA LEU A 132 -12.27 -7.64 -3.84
C LEU A 132 -13.31 -8.54 -3.14
N LEU A 133 -13.82 -8.13 -1.98
CA LEU A 133 -14.93 -8.83 -1.31
C LEU A 133 -16.16 -8.95 -2.22
N ARG A 134 -16.55 -7.86 -2.90
CA ARG A 134 -17.67 -7.88 -3.87
C ARG A 134 -17.43 -8.77 -5.09
N LEU A 135 -16.16 -9.04 -5.43
CA LEU A 135 -15.80 -10.02 -6.46
C LEU A 135 -15.95 -11.47 -5.99
N GLY A 136 -16.24 -11.69 -4.71
CA GLY A 136 -16.43 -13.02 -4.12
C GLY A 136 -15.16 -13.62 -3.50
N LEU A 137 -14.09 -12.82 -3.35
CA LEU A 137 -12.88 -13.30 -2.68
C LEU A 137 -13.10 -13.37 -1.17
N ASN A 138 -12.57 -14.42 -0.55
CA ASN A 138 -12.54 -14.55 0.91
C ASN A 138 -11.40 -13.70 1.51
N ALA A 139 -11.43 -13.50 2.83
CA ALA A 139 -10.43 -12.67 3.53
C ALA A 139 -8.99 -13.13 3.27
N LYS A 140 -8.73 -14.45 3.27
CA LYS A 140 -7.38 -15.02 3.03
C LYS A 140 -6.88 -14.72 1.62
N GLN A 141 -7.74 -14.80 0.62
CA GLN A 141 -7.41 -14.45 -0.77
C GLN A 141 -7.10 -12.95 -0.91
N ILE A 142 -7.84 -12.08 -0.22
CA ILE A 142 -7.56 -10.64 -0.22
C ILE A 142 -6.20 -10.34 0.41
N LEU A 143 -5.88 -11.02 1.53
CA LEU A 143 -4.57 -10.92 2.16
C LEU A 143 -3.48 -11.36 1.17
N LEU A 144 -3.62 -12.53 0.55
CA LEU A 144 -2.65 -13.04 -0.41
C LEU A 144 -2.42 -12.07 -1.57
N VAL A 145 -3.48 -11.58 -2.21
CA VAL A 145 -3.39 -10.60 -3.30
C VAL A 145 -2.68 -9.32 -2.84
N THR A 146 -3.01 -8.82 -1.65
CA THR A 146 -2.42 -7.59 -1.11
C THR A 146 -0.94 -7.75 -0.78
N VAL A 147 -0.58 -8.87 -0.14
CA VAL A 147 0.82 -9.21 0.20
C VAL A 147 1.65 -9.41 -1.07
N SER A 148 1.17 -10.23 -2.00
CA SER A 148 1.87 -10.48 -3.27
C SER A 148 2.06 -9.18 -4.04
N PHE A 149 1.03 -8.33 -4.14
CA PHE A 149 1.15 -7.03 -4.78
C PHE A 149 2.21 -6.17 -4.09
N ASN A 150 2.18 -6.05 -2.77
CA ASN A 150 3.15 -5.21 -2.03
C ASN A 150 4.58 -5.72 -2.18
N LEU A 151 4.82 -7.02 -2.07
CA LEU A 151 6.13 -7.63 -2.25
C LEU A 151 6.67 -7.46 -3.68
N ILE A 152 5.83 -7.64 -4.69
CA ILE A 152 6.21 -7.41 -6.10
C ILE A 152 6.61 -5.94 -6.30
N MET A 153 5.83 -4.99 -5.77
CA MET A 153 6.14 -3.57 -5.88
C MET A 153 7.46 -3.19 -5.21
N ILE A 154 7.72 -3.72 -4.00
CA ILE A 154 8.99 -3.51 -3.29
C ILE A 154 10.15 -4.12 -4.08
N GLY A 155 10.05 -5.40 -4.45
CA GLY A 155 11.10 -6.12 -5.17
C GLY A 155 11.45 -5.48 -6.51
N LEU A 156 10.44 -5.10 -7.30
CA LEU A 156 10.63 -4.42 -8.58
C LEU A 156 11.29 -3.05 -8.41
N THR A 157 10.91 -2.29 -7.39
CA THR A 157 11.50 -0.97 -7.12
C THR A 157 12.95 -1.07 -6.67
N VAL A 158 13.28 -2.05 -5.82
CA VAL A 158 14.66 -2.28 -5.36
C VAL A 158 15.54 -2.75 -6.53
N LEU A 159 15.06 -3.68 -7.36
CA LEU A 159 15.79 -4.21 -8.51
C LEU A 159 16.07 -3.12 -9.57
N LEU A 160 15.10 -2.24 -9.80
CA LEU A 160 15.20 -1.15 -10.78
C LEU A 160 15.68 0.17 -10.15
N SER A 161 16.22 0.14 -8.93
CA SER A 161 16.62 1.34 -8.18
C SER A 161 17.60 2.25 -8.92
N HIS A 162 18.38 1.70 -9.86
CA HIS A 162 19.31 2.42 -10.73
C HIS A 162 18.63 3.39 -11.72
N LEU A 163 17.33 3.22 -12.03
CA LEU A 163 16.58 4.09 -12.95
C LEU A 163 16.25 5.47 -12.33
N GLY A 164 16.44 5.64 -11.03
CA GLY A 164 16.16 6.87 -10.31
C GLY A 164 14.70 7.04 -9.88
N ASN A 165 14.49 7.96 -8.93
CA ASN A 165 13.21 8.11 -8.23
C ASN A 165 12.02 8.43 -9.14
N PHE A 166 12.17 9.35 -10.10
CA PHE A 166 11.06 9.79 -10.94
C PHE A 166 10.51 8.66 -11.80
N ILE A 167 11.39 7.94 -12.51
CA ILE A 167 11.00 6.84 -13.38
C ILE A 167 10.29 5.75 -12.57
N LEU A 168 10.83 5.41 -11.40
CA LEU A 168 10.25 4.39 -10.53
C LEU A 168 8.87 4.79 -9.99
N ILE A 169 8.70 6.05 -9.56
CA ILE A 169 7.39 6.52 -9.07
C ILE A 169 6.35 6.50 -10.21
N PHE A 170 6.71 6.94 -11.42
CA PHE A 170 5.80 6.86 -12.58
C PHE A 170 5.45 5.41 -12.92
N LEU A 171 6.42 4.51 -12.89
CA LEU A 171 6.20 3.08 -13.10
C LEU A 171 5.26 2.49 -12.05
N GLN A 172 5.46 2.82 -10.77
CA GLN A 172 4.61 2.37 -9.67
C GLN A 172 3.17 2.85 -9.84
N ILE A 173 2.97 4.14 -10.15
CA ILE A 173 1.66 4.71 -10.43
C ILE A 173 1.02 4.00 -11.63
N GLY A 174 1.78 3.76 -12.70
CA GLY A 174 1.32 3.04 -13.88
C GLY A 174 0.80 1.64 -13.55
N ILE A 175 1.57 0.85 -12.79
CA ILE A 175 1.16 -0.49 -12.32
C ILE A 175 -0.11 -0.41 -11.47
N CYS A 176 -0.18 0.55 -10.55
CA CYS A 176 -1.36 0.78 -9.71
C CYS A 176 -2.62 1.12 -10.53
N VAL A 177 -2.49 1.97 -11.57
CA VAL A 177 -3.61 2.31 -12.48
C VAL A 177 -4.05 1.09 -13.27
N VAL A 178 -3.11 0.33 -13.84
CA VAL A 178 -3.42 -0.92 -14.57
C VAL A 178 -4.13 -1.92 -13.67
N PHE A 179 -3.60 -2.16 -12.47
CA PHE A 179 -4.24 -3.03 -11.47
C PHE A 179 -5.67 -2.56 -11.15
N ASN A 180 -5.89 -1.25 -10.99
CA ASN A 180 -7.22 -0.72 -10.77
C ASN A 180 -8.16 -0.88 -11.96
N GLY A 181 -7.64 -0.67 -13.17
CA GLY A 181 -8.37 -0.84 -14.42
C GLY A 181 -8.84 -2.28 -14.59
N VAL A 182 -7.94 -3.25 -14.41
CA VAL A 182 -8.25 -4.69 -14.44
C VAL A 182 -9.33 -5.03 -13.41
N LEU A 183 -9.15 -4.58 -12.16
CA LEU A 183 -10.13 -4.84 -11.10
C LEU A 183 -11.50 -4.19 -11.40
N THR A 184 -11.52 -3.03 -12.05
CA THR A 184 -12.75 -2.37 -12.50
C THR A 184 -13.43 -3.14 -13.62
N TYR A 185 -12.65 -3.56 -14.62
CA TYR A 185 -13.12 -4.37 -15.74
C TYR A 185 -13.72 -5.71 -15.27
N VAL A 186 -13.01 -6.45 -14.42
CA VAL A 186 -13.49 -7.75 -13.89
C VAL A 186 -14.79 -7.58 -13.11
N LYS A 187 -14.91 -6.51 -12.31
CA LYS A 187 -16.14 -6.18 -11.58
C LYS A 187 -17.29 -5.84 -12.55
N GLY A 188 -17.03 -5.02 -13.56
CA GLY A 188 -18.00 -4.64 -14.58
C GLY A 188 -18.50 -5.85 -15.38
N LYS A 189 -17.59 -6.73 -15.82
CA LYS A 189 -17.91 -7.95 -16.57
C LYS A 189 -18.71 -8.97 -15.75
N LYS A 190 -18.44 -9.05 -14.45
CA LYS A 190 -19.24 -9.88 -13.53
C LYS A 190 -20.66 -9.33 -13.33
N ALA A 191 -20.83 -8.01 -13.38
CA ALA A 191 -22.14 -7.36 -13.26
C ALA A 191 -22.94 -7.38 -14.58
N ALA A 192 -22.28 -7.22 -15.72
CA ALA A 192 -22.89 -7.29 -17.04
C ALA A 192 -21.92 -7.94 -18.04
N LYS A 193 -22.35 -9.04 -18.69
CA LYS A 193 -21.53 -9.76 -19.69
C LYS A 193 -21.13 -8.88 -20.89
N SER A 194 -21.91 -7.83 -21.18
CA SER A 194 -21.65 -6.85 -22.25
C SER A 194 -20.63 -5.77 -21.87
N TYR A 195 -20.14 -5.74 -20.62
CA TYR A 195 -19.21 -4.70 -20.16
C TYR A 195 -17.84 -4.85 -20.87
N THR A 196 -17.44 -3.81 -21.58
CA THR A 196 -16.22 -3.75 -22.36
C THR A 196 -15.14 -2.89 -21.68
N VAL A 197 -13.90 -2.98 -22.17
CA VAL A 197 -12.79 -2.16 -21.66
C VAL A 197 -13.08 -0.66 -21.84
N LYS A 198 -13.82 -0.27 -22.89
CA LYS A 198 -14.24 1.12 -23.12
C LYS A 198 -15.13 1.66 -21.98
N ASP A 199 -15.96 0.80 -21.36
CA ASP A 199 -16.83 1.20 -20.26
C ASP A 199 -16.05 1.59 -18.99
N VAL A 200 -14.85 1.03 -18.78
CA VAL A 200 -13.96 1.38 -17.65
C VAL A 200 -13.59 2.86 -17.71
N PHE A 201 -13.30 3.36 -18.91
CA PHE A 201 -12.88 4.75 -19.11
C PHE A 201 -14.10 5.68 -19.22
N ILE A 202 -15.16 5.28 -19.94
CA ILE A 202 -16.29 6.17 -20.25
C ILE A 202 -17.29 6.27 -19.09
N LYS A 203 -17.76 5.14 -18.56
CA LYS A 203 -18.82 5.12 -17.54
C LYS A 203 -18.29 5.35 -16.13
N ASP A 204 -17.16 4.73 -15.79
CA ASP A 204 -16.64 4.75 -14.41
C ASP A 204 -15.61 5.85 -14.14
N THR A 205 -14.89 6.35 -15.17
CA THR A 205 -13.84 7.38 -14.98
C THR A 205 -14.29 8.78 -15.35
N VAL A 206 -15.05 8.97 -16.43
CA VAL A 206 -15.47 10.29 -16.93
C VAL A 206 -16.88 10.70 -16.47
N LYS A 207 -17.67 9.78 -15.89
CA LYS A 207 -19.07 10.03 -15.55
C LYS A 207 -19.86 10.58 -16.75
N LEU A 208 -19.73 9.94 -17.91
CA LEU A 208 -20.73 10.07 -18.97
C LEU A 208 -21.89 9.12 -18.64
N SER A 209 -22.72 9.55 -17.69
CA SER A 209 -24.05 9.00 -17.43
C SER A 209 -25.07 10.12 -17.52
#